data_AF-A0A9P0GG37-F1
#
_entry.id   AF-A0A9P0GG37-F1
#
_cell.length_a   1.000
_cell.length_b   1.000
_cell.length_c   1.000
_cell.angle_alpha   90.00
_cell.angle_beta   90.00
_cell.angle_gamma   90.00
#
_symmetry.space_group_name_H-M   'P 1'
#
loop_
_entity.id
_entity.type
_entity.pdbx_description
1 polymer ?
#
loop_
_entity_poly.entity_id
_entity_poly.type
_entity_poly.pdbx_seq_one_letter_code
_entity_poly.pdbx_strand_id
1 'polypeptide(L)'
;MPTNAYFSHTENLLLAMMFDPGDFVRELAIRRILKARQQTPKINFEAKDYINLTDWQKCTITEPPLVIKLSDNCFQQLITEKQLSLTYFDVIRKPWKDESKL
;
A
#
# COMPACT_ATOMS: atom_id res chain seq x y z
N MET A 1 -17.50 0.92 -22.74
CA MET A 1 -16.05 0.72 -22.47
C MET A 1 -15.84 0.76 -20.97
N PRO A 2 -14.97 -0.06 -20.37
CA PRO A 2 -14.77 -0.06 -18.92
C PRO A 2 -13.94 1.16 -18.49
N THR A 3 -14.58 2.12 -17.80
CA THR A 3 -13.97 3.36 -17.27
C THR A 3 -13.04 3.14 -16.07
N ASN A 4 -12.65 1.90 -15.79
CA ASN A 4 -12.12 1.47 -14.50
C ASN A 4 -10.58 1.34 -14.48
N ALA A 5 -9.90 1.60 -15.61
CA ALA A 5 -8.44 1.45 -15.75
C ALA A 5 -7.64 2.21 -14.67
N TYR A 6 -8.16 3.34 -14.18
CA TYR A 6 -7.56 4.08 -13.06
C TYR A 6 -7.44 3.23 -11.78
N PHE A 7 -8.48 2.45 -11.45
CA PHE A 7 -8.46 1.53 -10.30
C PHE A 7 -7.64 0.25 -10.58
N SER A 8 -7.37 -0.06 -11.85
CA SER A 8 -6.49 -1.17 -12.25
C SER A 8 -4.99 -0.85 -12.12
N HIS A 9 -4.61 0.40 -11.81
CA HIS A 9 -3.21 0.72 -11.50
C HIS A 9 -2.77 0.04 -10.19
N THR A 10 -1.65 -0.67 -10.24
CA THR A 10 -1.04 -1.38 -9.11
C THR A 10 -0.80 -0.48 -7.89
N GLU A 11 -0.47 0.79 -8.09
CA GLU A 11 -0.31 1.75 -7.00
C GLU A 11 -1.63 1.96 -6.23
N ASN A 12 -2.72 2.28 -6.93
CA ASN A 12 -4.05 2.44 -6.33
C ASN A 12 -4.55 1.17 -5.63
N LEU A 13 -4.23 0.00 -6.20
CA LEU A 13 -4.61 -1.30 -5.64
C LEU A 13 -3.81 -1.63 -4.36
N LEU A 14 -2.51 -1.33 -4.33
CA LEU A 14 -1.68 -1.47 -3.14
C LEU A 14 -2.02 -0.44 -2.06
N LEU A 15 -2.37 0.79 -2.44
CA LEU A 15 -2.92 1.80 -1.52
C LEU A 15 -4.21 1.29 -0.88
N ALA A 16 -5.14 0.71 -1.64
CA ALA A 16 -6.36 0.13 -1.08
C ALA A 16 -6.07 -1.02 -0.08
N MET A 17 -5.18 -1.96 -0.42
CA MET A 17 -4.78 -3.05 0.50
C MET A 17 -4.12 -2.53 1.79
N MET A 18 -3.44 -1.40 1.75
CA MET A 18 -2.76 -0.80 2.90
C MET A 18 -3.74 -0.16 3.91
N PHE A 19 -4.99 0.10 3.52
CA PHE A 19 -6.06 0.64 4.36
C PHE A 19 -7.08 -0.43 4.81
N ASP A 20 -6.93 -1.68 4.36
CA ASP A 20 -7.83 -2.80 4.67
C ASP A 20 -7.93 -3.05 6.20
N PRO A 21 -9.07 -3.49 6.76
CA PRO A 21 -9.19 -3.79 8.19
C PRO A 21 -8.36 -5.00 8.67
N GLY A 22 -7.92 -5.90 7.78
CA GLY A 22 -7.17 -7.10 8.13
C GLY A 22 -5.66 -6.90 8.24
N ASP A 23 -5.08 -7.25 9.38
CA ASP A 23 -3.65 -7.11 9.69
C ASP A 23 -2.74 -7.73 8.61
N PHE A 24 -3.05 -8.97 8.22
CA PHE A 24 -2.33 -9.71 7.18
C PHE A 24 -2.37 -9.00 5.80
N VAL A 25 -3.49 -8.36 5.45
CA VAL A 25 -3.66 -7.66 4.17
C VAL A 25 -2.78 -6.41 4.15
N ARG A 26 -2.71 -5.67 5.26
CA ARG A 26 -1.88 -4.48 5.44
C ARG A 26 -0.38 -4.80 5.48
N GLU A 27 0.03 -5.83 6.23
CA GLU A 27 1.42 -6.31 6.27
C GLU A 27 1.90 -6.72 4.86
N LEU A 28 1.04 -7.43 4.12
CA LEU A 28 1.30 -7.87 2.76
C LEU A 28 1.34 -6.69 1.77
N ALA A 29 0.51 -5.65 1.97
CA ALA A 29 0.57 -4.41 1.20
C ALA A 29 1.91 -3.70 1.41
N ILE A 30 2.30 -3.42 2.67
CA ILE A 30 3.56 -2.73 3.00
C ILE A 30 4.76 -3.47 2.39
N ARG A 31 4.83 -4.80 2.54
CA ARG A 31 5.86 -5.64 1.92
C ARG A 31 5.91 -5.51 0.39
N ARG A 32 4.78 -5.37 -0.29
CA ARG A 32 4.74 -5.17 -1.75
C ARG A 32 5.12 -3.76 -2.18
N ILE A 33 4.65 -2.72 -1.51
CA ILE A 33 5.00 -1.34 -1.91
C ILE A 33 6.49 -1.12 -1.68
N LEU A 34 7.07 -1.61 -0.57
CA LEU A 34 8.52 -1.67 -0.38
C LEU A 34 9.20 -2.31 -1.60
N LYS A 35 8.66 -3.44 -2.06
CA LYS A 35 9.29 -4.24 -3.09
C LYS A 35 9.12 -3.75 -4.54
N ALA A 36 8.23 -2.81 -4.80
CA ALA A 36 7.79 -2.43 -6.15
C ALA A 36 8.57 -1.28 -6.84
N ARG A 37 9.74 -0.89 -6.34
CA ARG A 37 10.26 0.49 -6.56
C ARG A 37 11.53 0.66 -7.41
N GLN A 38 12.50 -0.28 -7.43
CA GLN A 38 13.86 0.01 -8.01
C GLN A 38 13.97 -0.48 -9.43
N GLN A 39 13.53 -1.73 -9.62
CA GLN A 39 12.79 -2.04 -10.81
C GLN A 39 11.35 -1.66 -10.53
N THR A 40 10.75 -0.92 -11.46
CA THR A 40 9.31 -1.00 -11.66
C THR A 40 9.00 -2.46 -12.04
N PRO A 41 8.23 -3.21 -11.23
CA PRO A 41 8.03 -4.63 -11.47
C PRO A 41 7.33 -4.88 -12.80
N LYS A 42 7.79 -5.90 -13.54
CA LYS A 42 7.07 -6.35 -14.73
C LYS A 42 5.79 -7.06 -14.27
N ILE A 43 4.67 -6.35 -14.38
CA ILE A 43 3.35 -6.81 -13.93
C ILE A 43 2.88 -7.99 -14.79
N ASN A 44 2.40 -9.04 -14.13
CA ASN A 44 1.77 -10.18 -14.79
C ASN A 44 0.24 -9.97 -14.84
N PHE A 45 -0.28 -9.64 -16.01
CA PHE A 45 -1.71 -9.40 -16.23
C PHE A 45 -2.56 -10.69 -16.25
N GLU A 46 -1.94 -11.87 -16.34
CA GLU A 46 -2.63 -13.17 -16.26
C GLU A 46 -2.78 -13.67 -14.80
N ALA A 47 -2.19 -12.96 -13.83
CA ALA A 47 -2.25 -13.32 -12.42
C ALA A 47 -3.65 -13.10 -11.84
N LYS A 48 -4.32 -14.19 -11.46
CA LYS A 48 -5.60 -14.16 -10.72
C LYS A 48 -5.46 -13.56 -9.33
N ASP A 49 -4.29 -13.71 -8.71
CA ASP A 49 -4.00 -13.31 -7.34
C ASP A 49 -2.88 -12.26 -7.28
N TYR A 50 -3.02 -11.31 -6.35
CA TYR A 50 -2.04 -10.25 -6.09
C TYR A 50 -0.62 -10.74 -5.72
N ILE A 51 -0.44 -12.04 -5.46
CA ILE A 51 0.84 -12.65 -5.09
C ILE A 51 1.69 -12.84 -6.35
N ASN A 52 1.04 -13.30 -7.43
CA ASN A 52 1.65 -13.69 -8.69
C ASN A 52 1.68 -12.53 -9.71
N LEU A 53 1.13 -11.37 -9.33
CA LEU A 53 1.06 -10.12 -10.10
C LEU A 53 2.44 -9.53 -10.43
N THR A 54 3.51 -10.01 -9.79
CA THR A 54 4.88 -9.50 -9.95
C THR A 54 5.91 -10.56 -9.64
N ASP A 55 6.95 -10.67 -10.47
CA ASP A 55 8.12 -11.50 -10.18
C ASP A 55 9.04 -10.81 -9.14
N TRP A 56 8.79 -11.16 -7.88
CA TRP A 56 9.54 -10.66 -6.73
C TRP A 56 10.96 -11.23 -6.59
N GLN A 57 11.41 -12.16 -7.43
CA GLN A 57 12.79 -12.65 -7.41
C GLN A 57 13.69 -11.89 -8.39
N LYS A 58 13.12 -11.41 -9.50
CA LYS A 58 13.84 -10.61 -10.51
C LYS A 58 13.83 -9.11 -10.19
N CYS A 59 12.79 -8.62 -9.51
CA CYS A 59 12.58 -7.21 -9.17
C CYS A 59 13.46 -6.71 -8.01
N THR A 60 14.22 -5.64 -8.24
CA THR A 60 14.94 -4.85 -7.22
C THR A 60 14.03 -3.82 -6.52
N ILE A 61 14.44 -3.34 -5.33
CA ILE A 61 13.57 -2.97 -4.20
C ILE A 61 14.04 -1.62 -3.57
N THR A 62 13.68 -0.44 -4.11
CA THR A 62 14.04 0.85 -3.47
C THR A 62 13.14 1.10 -2.29
N GLU A 63 13.48 2.09 -1.48
CA GLU A 63 12.48 2.70 -0.63
C GLU A 63 11.62 3.72 -1.41
N PRO A 64 10.30 3.66 -1.24
CA PRO A 64 8.90 4.78 -2.42
C PRO A 64 8.96 6.28 -2.05
N PRO A 65 8.03 7.14 -2.51
CA PRO A 65 7.96 8.51 -1.97
C PRO A 65 7.39 8.60 -0.54
N LEU A 66 6.39 7.78 -0.19
CA LEU A 66 5.54 7.97 1.00
C LEU A 66 6.24 7.61 2.33
N VAL A 67 6.51 6.33 2.55
CA VAL A 67 7.15 5.84 3.80
C VAL A 67 8.64 6.18 3.98
N ILE A 68 9.30 6.88 3.03
CA ILE A 68 10.75 7.21 3.05
C ILE A 68 11.16 8.17 4.19
N LYS A 69 10.17 8.60 4.99
CA LYS A 69 10.29 9.47 6.16
C LYS A 69 9.98 8.74 7.47
N LEU A 70 9.67 7.45 7.42
CA LEU A 70 9.41 6.61 8.59
C LEU A 70 10.69 5.83 8.94
N SER A 71 10.90 5.56 10.22
CA SER A 71 12.07 4.84 10.72
C SER A 71 11.80 3.35 10.88
N ASP A 72 12.85 2.52 10.80
CA ASP A 72 12.77 1.06 11.00
C ASP A 72 12.11 0.68 12.32
N ASN A 73 12.36 1.45 13.38
CA ASN A 73 11.73 1.26 14.69
C ASN A 73 10.19 1.35 14.61
N CYS A 74 9.66 2.26 13.79
CA CYS A 74 8.21 2.41 13.58
C CYS A 74 7.63 1.17 12.89
N PHE A 75 8.32 0.60 11.89
CA PHE A 75 7.91 -0.67 11.28
C PHE A 75 8.02 -1.85 12.25
N GLN A 76 9.06 -1.91 13.10
CA GLN A 76 9.20 -2.94 14.11
C GLN A 76 8.11 -2.86 15.20
N GLN A 77 7.72 -1.66 15.62
CA GLN A 77 6.60 -1.46 16.55
C GLN A 77 5.28 -1.93 15.93
N LEU A 78 4.97 -1.54 14.69
CA LEU A 78 3.77 -1.99 13.97
C LEU A 78 3.69 -3.52 13.82
N ILE A 79 4.82 -4.21 13.67
CA ILE A 79 4.90 -5.68 13.64
C ILE A 79 4.70 -6.28 15.04
N THR A 80 5.28 -5.66 16.08
CA THR A 80 5.34 -6.20 17.45
C THR A 80 4.06 -5.99 18.23
N GLU A 81 3.48 -4.80 18.15
CA GLU A 81 2.24 -4.43 18.85
C GLU A 81 1.02 -5.15 18.26
N LYS A 82 1.15 -5.65 17.02
CA LYS A 82 0.09 -6.29 16.21
C LYS A 82 -1.13 -5.38 15.96
N GLN A 83 -1.09 -4.15 16.46
CA GLN A 83 -2.16 -3.19 16.47
C GLN A 83 -2.04 -2.27 15.25
N LEU A 84 -2.37 -2.79 14.07
CA LEU A 84 -2.53 -1.98 12.86
C LEU A 84 -3.83 -1.15 12.90
N SER A 85 -4.13 -0.52 14.05
CA SER A 85 -5.03 0.64 14.09
C SER A 85 -4.34 1.78 13.34
N LEU A 86 -4.80 2.04 12.13
CA LEU A 86 -4.18 2.92 11.15
C LEU A 86 -4.33 4.42 11.47
N THR A 87 -3.91 4.84 12.66
CA THR A 87 -3.95 6.23 13.13
C THR A 87 -3.22 7.20 12.18
N TYR A 88 -2.17 6.73 11.51
CA TYR A 88 -1.47 7.47 10.44
C TYR A 88 -2.38 7.80 9.24
N PHE A 89 -3.31 6.91 8.88
CA PHE A 89 -4.27 7.15 7.80
C PHE A 89 -5.51 7.93 8.26
N ASP A 90 -5.89 7.87 9.53
CA ASP A 90 -6.94 8.75 10.07
C ASP A 90 -6.55 10.24 10.06
N VAL A 91 -5.25 10.55 10.13
CA VAL A 91 -4.72 11.92 9.87
C VAL A 91 -4.98 12.34 8.42
N ILE A 92 -4.70 11.46 7.46
CA ILE A 92 -4.92 11.72 6.02
C ILE A 92 -6.43 11.77 5.68
N ARG A 93 -7.28 11.12 6.49
CA ARG A 93 -8.74 11.04 6.31
C ARG A 93 -9.50 12.31 6.67
N LYS A 94 -8.86 13.33 7.25
CA LYS A 94 -9.50 14.64 7.57
C LYS A 94 -9.09 15.79 6.63
N PRO A 95 -9.72 15.90 5.45
CA PRO A 95 -9.88 17.19 4.76
C PRO A 95 -11.35 17.62 4.56
N TRP A 96 -12.34 16.77 4.91
CA TRP A 96 -13.75 16.96 4.51
C TRP A 96 -14.74 16.79 5.67
N LYS A 97 -14.61 17.60 6.73
CA LYS A 97 -15.63 17.76 7.78
C LYS A 97 -15.73 19.21 8.30
N ASP A 98 -15.82 20.16 7.37
CA ASP A 98 -16.33 21.53 7.63
C ASP A 98 -17.72 21.69 6.99
N GLU A 99 -18.71 20.93 7.50
CA GLU A 99 -20.13 21.10 7.15
C GLU A 99 -20.78 22.25 7.94
N SER A 100 -20.05 23.36 8.09
CA SER A 100 -20.46 24.53 8.87
C SER A 100 -20.29 25.84 8.08
N LYS A 101 -20.83 25.85 6.85
CA LYS A 101 -21.03 27.05 6.02
C LYS A 101 -22.02 26.80 4.85
N LEU A 102 -23.28 26.60 5.21
CA LEU A 102 -24.46 26.90 4.38
C LEU A 102 -25.46 27.68 5.27
#